data_AF-D2PGE2-F1
#
_entry.id   AF-D2PGE2-F1
#
_cell.length_a   1.000
_cell.length_b   1.000
_cell.length_c   1.000
_cell.angle_alpha   90.00
_cell.angle_beta   90.00
_cell.angle_gamma   90.00
#
_symmetry.space_group_name_H-M   'P 1'
#
loop_
_entity.id
_entity.type
_entity.pdbx_description
1 polymer ?
#
loop_
_entity_poly.entity_id
_entity_poly.type
_entity_poly.pdbx_seq_one_letter_code
_entity_poly.pdbx_strand_id
1 'polypeptide(L)'
;MNKVIVNKYVIRTDCNDDNILNDLVQTLRKYNVKAYNYKVEFLRDKVSVRVIRGNAVLNLSNLYIKELEDILKESKELYTTRFGIEFHNIPSKREILDRLESTELPYSKVDVFKDKVKIKTVNGFTFIDETNLEATYYLSLIFDKVNLKPFNVGRIKKVKDMRALLLLKYYGVRDLELIEKLIDLDLRIEDNEIIIGDITIGEKGILKKDKEVSKKELYELVKVNK
;
A
#
# COMPACT_ATOMS: atom_id res chain seq x y z
N MET A 1 24.32 3.39 -25.41
CA MET A 1 23.35 2.52 -24.70
C MET A 1 22.89 1.48 -25.70
N ASN A 2 23.14 0.22 -25.37
CA ASN A 2 23.09 -0.90 -26.30
C ASN A 2 22.01 -1.90 -25.87
N LYS A 3 21.61 -2.76 -26.80
CA LYS A 3 20.72 -3.89 -26.55
C LYS A 3 21.51 -5.17 -26.75
N VAL A 4 21.64 -5.96 -25.69
CA VAL A 4 22.30 -7.27 -25.70
C VAL A 4 21.23 -8.34 -25.55
N ILE A 5 21.26 -9.36 -26.40
CA ILE A 5 20.34 -10.49 -26.34
C ILE A 5 21.16 -11.72 -25.96
N VAL A 6 20.86 -12.29 -24.79
CA VAL A 6 21.50 -13.51 -24.30
C VAL A 6 20.45 -14.55 -23.99
N ASN A 7 20.39 -15.60 -24.82
CA ASN A 7 19.31 -16.60 -24.83
C ASN A 7 17.93 -15.93 -24.89
N LYS A 8 17.13 -16.06 -23.82
CA LYS A 8 15.78 -15.52 -23.69
C LYS A 8 15.73 -14.11 -23.08
N TYR A 9 16.86 -13.55 -22.64
CA TYR A 9 16.89 -12.25 -21.96
C TYR A 9 17.26 -11.13 -22.93
N VAL A 10 16.45 -10.07 -22.92
CA VAL A 10 16.72 -8.83 -23.64
C VAL A 10 17.20 -7.81 -22.62
N ILE A 11 18.50 -7.50 -22.65
CA ILE A 11 19.17 -6.63 -21.70
C ILE A 11 19.46 -5.28 -22.37
N ARG A 12 18.86 -4.21 -21.85
CA ARG A 12 19.21 -2.83 -22.23
C ARG A 12 20.31 -2.36 -21.29
N THR A 13 21.49 -2.01 -21.82
CA THR A 13 22.66 -1.75 -20.99
C THR A 13 23.59 -0.66 -21.53
N ASP A 14 24.35 -0.02 -20.65
CA ASP A 14 25.50 0.83 -20.95
C ASP A 14 26.85 0.15 -20.59
N CYS A 15 26.81 -1.08 -20.07
CA CYS A 15 27.97 -1.89 -19.74
C CYS A 15 28.52 -2.58 -20.99
N ASN A 16 29.85 -2.58 -21.14
CA ASN A 16 30.58 -3.26 -22.20
C ASN A 16 31.46 -4.42 -21.67
N ASP A 17 31.39 -4.73 -20.36
CA ASP A 17 32.14 -5.83 -19.75
C ASP A 17 31.32 -7.12 -19.82
N ASP A 18 31.77 -8.05 -20.67
CA ASP A 18 31.11 -9.34 -20.87
C ASP A 18 31.09 -10.21 -19.60
N ASN A 19 32.05 -10.08 -18.70
CA ASN A 19 32.07 -10.85 -17.45
C ASN A 19 30.91 -10.42 -16.54
N ILE A 20 30.70 -9.11 -16.38
CA ILE A 20 29.61 -8.56 -15.56
C ILE A 20 28.25 -8.93 -16.14
N LEU A 21 28.10 -8.84 -17.48
CA LEU A 21 26.87 -9.26 -18.15
C LEU A 21 26.62 -10.76 -18.01
N ASN A 22 27.68 -11.58 -18.06
CA ASN A 22 27.58 -13.02 -17.81
C ASN A 22 27.15 -13.31 -16.37
N ASP A 23 27.67 -12.61 -15.36
CA ASP A 23 27.26 -12.76 -13.95
C ASP A 23 25.78 -12.42 -13.75
N LEU A 24 25.29 -11.35 -14.40
CA LEU A 24 23.87 -11.01 -14.41
C LEU A 24 23.04 -12.15 -15.03
N VAL A 25 23.43 -12.62 -16.21
CA VAL A 25 22.71 -13.71 -16.91
C VAL A 25 22.72 -15.00 -16.10
N GLN A 26 23.84 -15.34 -15.45
CA GLN A 26 23.95 -16.51 -14.57
C GLN A 26 23.00 -16.38 -13.38
N THR A 27 22.96 -15.22 -12.72
CA THR A 27 22.01 -14.93 -11.63
C THR A 27 20.57 -15.10 -12.10
N LEU A 28 20.19 -14.50 -13.23
CA LEU A 28 18.83 -14.62 -13.79
C LEU A 28 18.46 -16.08 -14.12
N ARG A 29 19.40 -16.88 -14.64
CA ARG A 29 19.20 -18.31 -14.92
C ARG A 29 19.06 -19.14 -13.65
N LYS A 30 19.97 -18.94 -12.68
CA LYS A 30 20.00 -19.65 -11.39
C LYS A 30 18.66 -19.61 -10.67
N TYR A 31 18.00 -18.45 -10.70
CA TYR A 31 16.71 -18.24 -10.04
C TYR A 31 15.50 -18.35 -10.98
N ASN A 32 15.68 -18.90 -12.19
CA ASN A 32 14.69 -19.05 -13.25
C ASN A 32 13.81 -17.80 -13.42
N VAL A 33 14.44 -16.63 -13.52
CA VAL A 33 13.74 -15.35 -13.58
C VAL A 33 12.90 -15.28 -14.85
N LYS A 34 11.57 -15.29 -14.67
CA LYS A 34 10.60 -14.96 -15.71
C LYS A 34 10.35 -13.46 -15.66
N ALA A 35 11.18 -12.70 -16.38
CA ALA A 35 11.03 -11.25 -16.45
C ALA A 35 9.79 -10.88 -17.28
N TYR A 36 9.06 -9.85 -16.85
CA TYR A 36 7.91 -9.33 -17.60
C TYR A 36 8.37 -8.86 -19.00
N ASN A 37 7.79 -9.43 -20.06
CA ASN A 37 8.22 -9.24 -21.45
C ASN A 37 9.71 -9.50 -21.70
N TYR A 38 10.38 -10.29 -20.85
CA TYR A 38 11.81 -10.63 -20.95
C TYR A 38 12.77 -9.41 -20.95
N LYS A 39 12.30 -8.24 -20.49
CA LYS A 39 13.10 -7.00 -20.47
C LYS A 39 13.84 -6.85 -19.14
N VAL A 40 15.16 -6.65 -19.22
CA VAL A 40 16.04 -6.32 -18.10
C VAL A 40 16.76 -5.02 -18.45
N GLU A 41 16.80 -4.07 -17.54
CA GLU A 41 17.67 -2.90 -17.66
C GLU A 41 18.88 -3.09 -16.76
N PHE A 42 20.08 -2.89 -17.31
CA PHE A 42 21.33 -2.97 -16.57
C PHE A 42 22.16 -1.72 -16.86
N LEU A 43 21.99 -0.69 -16.03
CA LEU A 43 22.57 0.63 -16.23
C LEU A 43 23.41 1.01 -15.02
N ARG A 44 24.62 1.53 -15.23
CA ARG A 44 25.52 1.97 -14.13
C ARG A 44 25.70 0.88 -13.07
N ASP A 45 25.97 -0.34 -13.52
CA ASP A 45 26.13 -1.57 -12.72
C ASP A 45 24.91 -1.96 -11.86
N LYS A 46 23.74 -1.43 -12.20
CA LYS A 46 22.49 -1.68 -11.48
C LYS A 46 21.41 -2.26 -12.36
N VAL A 47 20.76 -3.29 -11.84
CA VAL A 47 19.70 -4.04 -12.48
C VAL A 47 18.35 -3.45 -12.11
N SER A 48 17.48 -3.31 -13.11
CA SER A 48 16.05 -3.13 -12.94
C SER A 48 15.30 -4.18 -13.76
N VAL A 49 14.43 -4.95 -13.09
CA VAL A 49 13.68 -6.07 -13.67
C VAL A 49 12.39 -6.31 -12.88
N ARG A 50 11.30 -6.62 -13.60
CA ARG A 50 10.07 -7.12 -12.99
C ARG A 50 10.03 -8.63 -13.11
N VAL A 51 10.08 -9.36 -11.99
CA VAL A 51 10.13 -10.83 -11.94
C VAL A 51 8.78 -11.38 -11.52
N ILE A 52 8.28 -12.38 -12.23
CA ILE A 52 7.04 -13.08 -11.87
C ILE A 52 7.37 -14.27 -10.95
N ARG A 53 6.71 -14.34 -9.79
CA ARG A 53 6.82 -15.41 -8.79
C ARG A 53 5.43 -15.94 -8.43
N GLY A 54 5.00 -16.99 -9.12
CA GLY A 54 3.59 -17.40 -9.12
C GLY A 54 2.72 -16.33 -9.77
N ASN A 55 1.76 -15.78 -9.03
CA ASN A 55 0.91 -14.65 -9.43
C ASN A 55 1.38 -13.30 -8.85
N ALA A 56 2.42 -13.28 -8.02
CA ALA A 56 3.01 -12.04 -7.49
C ALA A 56 4.12 -11.52 -8.40
N VAL A 57 4.32 -10.20 -8.37
CA VAL A 57 5.39 -9.51 -9.09
C VAL A 57 6.43 -9.01 -8.09
N LEU A 58 7.70 -9.25 -8.36
CA LEU A 58 8.80 -8.52 -7.73
C LEU A 58 9.20 -7.38 -8.66
N ASN A 59 9.03 -6.14 -8.22
CA ASN A 59 9.53 -4.98 -8.93
C ASN A 59 10.87 -4.57 -8.33
N LEU A 60 11.93 -5.04 -8.98
CA LEU A 60 13.30 -4.90 -8.52
C LEU A 60 13.96 -3.81 -9.36
N SER A 61 14.31 -2.69 -8.76
CA SER A 61 14.76 -1.48 -9.44
C SER A 61 16.01 -0.92 -8.80
N ASN A 62 17.00 -0.60 -9.65
CA ASN A 62 18.24 0.08 -9.26
C ASN A 62 19.07 -0.69 -8.21
N LEU A 63 19.19 -2.01 -8.36
CA LEU A 63 19.88 -2.90 -7.44
C LEU A 63 21.22 -3.39 -8.02
N TYR A 64 22.25 -3.56 -7.19
CA TYR A 64 23.41 -4.35 -7.59
C TYR A 64 23.03 -5.83 -7.76
N ILE A 65 23.80 -6.57 -8.56
CA ILE A 65 23.53 -8.00 -8.84
C ILE A 65 23.41 -8.82 -7.54
N LYS A 66 24.26 -8.53 -6.54
CA LYS A 66 24.21 -9.20 -5.24
C LYS A 66 22.92 -8.91 -4.47
N GLU A 67 22.46 -7.65 -4.44
CA GLU A 67 21.21 -7.28 -3.78
C GLU A 67 19.99 -7.92 -4.46
N LEU A 68 20.01 -7.97 -5.80
CA LEU A 68 19.04 -8.71 -6.59
C LEU A 68 19.03 -10.19 -6.22
N GLU A 69 20.20 -10.83 -6.14
CA GLU A 69 20.34 -12.24 -5.79
C GLU A 69 19.82 -12.54 -4.37
N ASP A 70 20.16 -11.70 -3.38
CA ASP A 70 19.70 -11.83 -2.00
C ASP A 70 18.16 -11.80 -1.92
N ILE A 71 17.53 -10.84 -2.62
CA ILE A 71 16.06 -10.76 -2.69
C ILE A 71 15.47 -11.98 -3.38
N LEU A 72 16.04 -12.42 -4.52
CA LEU A 72 15.52 -13.56 -5.26
C LEU A 72 15.62 -14.87 -4.48
N LYS A 73 16.68 -15.03 -3.66
CA LYS A 73 16.90 -16.18 -2.79
C LYS A 73 15.86 -16.29 -1.68
N GLU A 74 15.47 -15.17 -1.10
CA GLU A 74 14.48 -15.12 -0.01
C GLU A 74 13.02 -15.13 -0.49
N SER A 75 12.81 -14.85 -1.79
CA SER A 75 11.48 -14.72 -2.39
C SER A 75 10.75 -16.05 -2.53
N LYS A 76 9.49 -16.09 -2.06
CA LYS A 76 8.60 -17.24 -2.23
C LYS A 76 7.69 -17.07 -3.45
N GLU A 77 7.32 -18.17 -4.10
CA GLU A 77 6.22 -18.14 -5.06
C GLU A 77 4.89 -17.98 -4.33
N LEU A 78 4.06 -17.04 -4.79
CA LEU A 78 2.78 -16.71 -4.17
C LEU A 78 1.67 -16.83 -5.19
N TYR A 79 0.57 -17.46 -4.80
CA TYR A 79 -0.59 -17.69 -5.67
C TYR A 79 -1.85 -17.17 -4.95
N THR A 80 -2.57 -16.27 -5.62
CA THR A 80 -3.85 -15.71 -5.18
C THR A 80 -4.63 -15.27 -6.41
N THR A 81 -5.96 -15.28 -6.31
CA THR A 81 -6.89 -14.74 -7.31
C THR A 81 -7.54 -13.44 -6.84
N ARG A 82 -7.44 -13.11 -5.54
CA ARG A 82 -8.04 -11.93 -4.92
C ARG A 82 -7.14 -10.70 -4.98
N PHE A 83 -5.83 -10.87 -5.10
CA PHE A 83 -4.90 -9.74 -5.04
C PHE A 83 -3.93 -9.72 -6.21
N GLY A 84 -3.76 -8.55 -6.82
CA GLY A 84 -2.62 -8.26 -7.68
C GLY A 84 -1.49 -7.67 -6.84
N ILE A 85 -0.54 -8.51 -6.42
CA ILE A 85 0.50 -8.12 -5.45
C ILE A 85 1.83 -7.83 -6.15
N GLU A 86 2.42 -6.67 -5.84
CA GLU A 86 3.73 -6.25 -6.31
C GLU A 86 4.63 -5.88 -5.12
N PHE A 87 5.79 -6.54 -5.00
CA PHE A 87 6.80 -6.30 -3.96
C PHE A 87 7.93 -5.43 -4.52
N HIS A 88 8.18 -4.28 -3.90
CA HIS A 88 9.14 -3.27 -4.37
C HIS A 88 10.46 -3.39 -3.62
N ASN A 89 11.51 -3.83 -4.32
CA ASN A 89 12.87 -4.01 -3.77
C ASN A 89 12.93 -4.82 -2.46
N ILE A 90 12.02 -5.77 -2.28
CA ILE A 90 11.96 -6.68 -1.13
C ILE A 90 11.55 -8.08 -1.61
N PRO A 91 11.86 -9.14 -0.86
CA PRO A 91 11.40 -10.48 -1.20
C PRO A 91 9.89 -10.61 -1.06
N SER A 92 9.29 -11.46 -1.89
CA SER A 92 7.90 -11.87 -1.73
C SER A 92 7.75 -12.75 -0.48
N LYS A 93 6.92 -12.30 0.46
CA LYS A 93 6.70 -12.96 1.75
C LYS A 93 5.29 -13.53 1.85
N ARG A 94 5.20 -14.83 2.19
CA ARG A 94 3.92 -15.55 2.36
C ARG A 94 3.06 -14.94 3.46
N GLU A 95 3.68 -14.50 4.55
CA GLU A 95 3.02 -13.81 5.67
C GLU A 95 2.19 -12.60 5.25
N ILE A 96 2.65 -11.81 4.26
CA ILE A 96 1.89 -10.67 3.76
C ILE A 96 0.65 -11.14 3.00
N LEU A 97 0.77 -12.20 2.20
CA LEU A 97 -0.38 -12.79 1.52
C LEU A 97 -1.38 -13.36 2.53
N ASP A 98 -0.94 -14.11 3.53
CA ASP A 98 -1.85 -14.70 4.52
C ASP A 98 -2.63 -13.62 5.29
N ARG A 99 -1.98 -12.50 5.63
CA ARG A 99 -2.65 -11.33 6.21
C ARG A 99 -3.67 -10.72 5.26
N LEU A 100 -3.35 -10.53 3.98
CA LEU A 100 -4.29 -10.00 2.99
C LEU A 100 -5.50 -10.94 2.81
N GLU A 101 -5.26 -12.25 2.75
CA GLU A 101 -6.33 -13.25 2.59
C GLU A 101 -7.27 -13.33 3.80
N SER A 102 -6.79 -12.99 5.01
CA SER A 102 -7.65 -12.87 6.20
C SER A 102 -8.59 -11.66 6.19
N THR A 103 -8.44 -10.73 5.24
CA THR A 103 -9.31 -9.56 5.13
C THR A 103 -10.54 -9.87 4.28
N GLU A 104 -11.60 -9.07 4.45
CA GLU A 104 -12.80 -9.11 3.60
C GLU A 104 -12.68 -8.17 2.39
N LEU A 105 -11.47 -7.77 2.01
CA LEU A 105 -11.28 -6.87 0.88
C LEU A 105 -11.74 -7.55 -0.43
N PRO A 106 -12.40 -6.79 -1.33
CA PRO A 106 -12.63 -7.25 -2.70
C PRO A 106 -11.29 -7.29 -3.44
N TYR A 107 -11.33 -7.67 -4.73
CA TYR A 107 -10.12 -7.68 -5.54
C TYR A 107 -9.36 -6.36 -5.43
N SER A 108 -8.08 -6.43 -5.12
CA SER A 108 -7.27 -5.23 -4.84
C SER A 108 -5.88 -5.33 -5.46
N LYS A 109 -5.37 -4.19 -5.94
CA LYS A 109 -3.96 -4.02 -6.28
C LYS A 109 -3.20 -3.64 -5.02
N VAL A 110 -2.09 -4.33 -4.76
CA VAL A 110 -1.32 -4.21 -3.51
C VAL A 110 0.15 -3.98 -3.84
N ASP A 111 0.68 -2.83 -3.44
CA ASP A 111 2.10 -2.50 -3.56
C ASP A 111 2.75 -2.60 -2.18
N VAL A 112 3.67 -3.56 -2.01
CA VAL A 112 4.36 -3.83 -0.75
C VAL A 112 5.76 -3.21 -0.81
N PHE A 113 6.04 -2.30 0.12
CA PHE A 113 7.35 -1.69 0.34
C PHE A 113 7.93 -2.20 1.66
N LYS A 114 9.20 -1.89 1.93
CA LYS A 114 9.90 -2.28 3.17
C LYS A 114 9.14 -1.89 4.44
N ASP A 115 8.53 -0.70 4.46
CA ASP A 115 7.92 -0.08 5.64
C ASP A 115 6.40 0.05 5.58
N LYS A 116 5.76 -0.23 4.43
CA LYS A 116 4.34 0.02 4.23
C LYS A 116 3.74 -0.82 3.12
N VAL A 117 2.43 -0.91 3.11
CA VAL A 117 1.63 -1.50 2.04
C VAL A 117 0.65 -0.47 1.53
N LYS A 118 0.62 -0.25 0.21
CA LYS A 118 -0.39 0.58 -0.44
C LYS A 118 -1.42 -0.33 -1.09
N ILE A 119 -2.69 -0.05 -0.86
CA ILE A 119 -3.79 -0.86 -1.36
C ILE A 119 -4.73 0.03 -2.18
N LYS A 120 -5.11 -0.46 -3.35
CA LYS A 120 -6.18 0.09 -4.18
C LYS A 120 -7.20 -0.99 -4.47
N THR A 121 -8.40 -0.83 -3.91
CA THR A 121 -9.50 -1.77 -4.14
C THR A 121 -10.08 -1.59 -5.55
N VAL A 122 -10.71 -2.63 -6.08
CA VAL A 122 -11.44 -2.58 -7.36
C VAL A 122 -12.55 -1.52 -7.34
N ASN A 123 -13.15 -1.29 -6.17
CA ASN A 123 -14.18 -0.28 -5.97
C ASN A 123 -13.61 1.14 -5.89
N GLY A 124 -12.27 1.33 -5.90
CA GLY A 124 -11.63 2.64 -6.04
C GLY A 124 -11.11 3.27 -4.74
N PHE A 125 -11.32 2.65 -3.57
CA PHE A 125 -10.71 3.12 -2.32
C PHE A 125 -9.20 2.92 -2.37
N THR A 126 -8.45 3.92 -1.90
CA THR A 126 -6.98 3.82 -1.77
C THR A 126 -6.52 4.17 -0.37
N PHE A 127 -5.64 3.36 0.19
CA PHE A 127 -5.09 3.58 1.53
C PHE A 127 -3.68 3.00 1.69
N ILE A 128 -3.01 3.41 2.75
CA ILE A 128 -1.66 2.99 3.10
C ILE A 128 -1.67 2.50 4.54
N ASP A 129 -1.20 1.28 4.75
CA ASP A 129 -1.05 0.67 6.06
C ASP A 129 0.39 0.22 6.30
N GLU A 130 0.70 -0.19 7.52
CA GLU A 130 1.93 -0.87 7.86
C GLU A 130 1.96 -2.31 7.31
N THR A 131 3.13 -2.94 7.34
CA THR A 131 3.31 -4.32 6.84
C THR A 131 2.63 -5.38 7.70
N ASN A 132 2.19 -5.03 8.92
CA ASN A 132 1.35 -5.90 9.76
C ASN A 132 -0.11 -5.99 9.26
N LEU A 133 -0.54 -5.07 8.39
CA LEU A 133 -1.90 -5.00 7.81
C LEU A 133 -3.03 -5.00 8.85
N GLU A 134 -2.75 -4.60 10.09
CA GLU A 134 -3.74 -4.68 11.17
C GLU A 134 -4.91 -3.73 10.90
N ALA A 135 -4.63 -2.47 10.52
CA ALA A 135 -5.68 -1.51 10.21
C ALA A 135 -6.49 -1.93 8.97
N THR A 136 -5.83 -2.54 7.99
CA THR A 136 -6.44 -3.08 6.77
C THR A 136 -7.47 -4.14 7.10
N TYR A 137 -7.15 -5.08 8.00
CA TYR A 137 -8.09 -6.11 8.45
C TYR A 137 -9.38 -5.47 8.99
N TYR A 138 -9.27 -4.59 9.98
CA TYR A 138 -10.47 -3.97 10.58
C TYR A 138 -11.21 -3.05 9.62
N LEU A 139 -10.49 -2.33 8.74
CA LEU A 139 -11.12 -1.49 7.73
C LEU A 139 -11.93 -2.30 6.71
N SER A 140 -11.45 -3.50 6.35
CA SER A 140 -12.13 -4.39 5.41
C SER A 140 -13.53 -4.81 5.89
N LEU A 141 -13.74 -4.89 7.20
CA LEU A 141 -15.02 -5.25 7.83
C LEU A 141 -16.05 -4.11 7.85
N ILE A 142 -15.69 -2.93 7.36
CA ILE A 142 -16.49 -1.70 7.45
C ILE A 142 -16.87 -1.14 6.08
N PHE A 143 -16.12 -1.47 5.00
CA PHE A 143 -16.33 -0.87 3.69
C PHE A 143 -17.75 -1.08 3.12
N ASP A 144 -18.38 -2.20 3.42
CA ASP A 144 -19.75 -2.54 3.02
C ASP A 144 -20.83 -1.90 3.89
N LYS A 145 -20.47 -1.44 5.09
CA LYS A 145 -21.37 -0.82 6.07
C LYS A 145 -21.48 0.70 5.92
N VAL A 146 -20.66 1.30 5.07
CA VAL A 146 -20.67 2.74 4.83
C VAL A 146 -21.11 3.05 3.40
N ASN A 147 -22.06 3.98 3.26
CA ASN A 147 -22.50 4.43 1.94
C ASN A 147 -21.66 5.63 1.49
N LEU A 148 -20.37 5.42 1.22
CA LEU A 148 -19.43 6.47 0.81
C LEU A 148 -18.98 6.29 -0.63
N LYS A 149 -18.83 7.41 -1.35
CA LYS A 149 -18.14 7.39 -2.64
C LYS A 149 -16.67 7.00 -2.42
N PRO A 150 -16.08 6.17 -3.30
CA PRO A 150 -14.68 5.79 -3.20
C PRO A 150 -13.75 7.01 -3.19
N PHE A 151 -12.77 7.01 -2.29
CA PHE A 151 -11.84 8.11 -2.13
C PHE A 151 -10.46 7.65 -1.64
N ASN A 152 -9.50 8.57 -1.63
CA ASN A 152 -8.19 8.33 -1.05
C ASN A 152 -8.21 8.59 0.47
N VAL A 153 -8.26 7.51 1.24
CA VAL A 153 -8.24 7.49 2.71
C VAL A 153 -6.86 7.92 3.25
N GLY A 154 -5.80 7.72 2.45
CA GLY A 154 -4.42 8.01 2.83
C GLY A 154 -3.86 6.99 3.83
N ARG A 155 -2.97 7.43 4.72
CA ARG A 155 -2.44 6.57 5.79
C ARG A 155 -3.55 6.21 6.78
N ILE A 156 -3.62 4.95 7.17
CA ILE A 156 -4.53 4.43 8.19
C ILE A 156 -3.73 3.84 9.34
N LYS A 157 -4.39 3.67 10.47
CA LYS A 157 -3.95 2.88 11.62
C LYS A 157 -5.19 2.30 12.29
N LYS A 158 -5.03 1.22 13.05
CA LYS A 158 -6.13 0.68 13.83
C LYS A 158 -6.51 1.69 14.91
N VAL A 159 -7.81 1.97 15.01
CA VAL A 159 -8.40 2.79 16.07
C VAL A 159 -9.63 2.07 16.63
N LYS A 160 -10.15 2.58 17.76
CA LYS A 160 -11.31 1.99 18.44
C LYS A 160 -12.54 1.85 17.52
N ASP A 161 -12.79 2.86 16.67
CA ASP A 161 -13.88 2.85 15.70
C ASP A 161 -13.36 3.17 14.28
N MET A 162 -13.22 2.13 13.46
CA MET A 162 -12.76 2.26 12.07
C MET A 162 -13.78 2.96 11.16
N ARG A 163 -15.07 2.91 11.49
CA ARG A 163 -16.11 3.64 10.74
C ARG A 163 -15.96 5.13 10.93
N ALA A 164 -15.74 5.55 12.17
CA ALA A 164 -15.44 6.95 12.49
C ALA A 164 -14.17 7.44 11.77
N LEU A 165 -13.08 6.65 11.77
CA LEU A 165 -11.87 6.99 11.02
C LEU A 165 -12.14 7.24 9.53
N LEU A 166 -12.93 6.36 8.91
CA LEU A 166 -13.24 6.46 7.49
C LEU A 166 -14.08 7.72 7.19
N LEU A 167 -15.11 7.98 7.99
CA LEU A 167 -15.98 9.15 7.87
C LEU A 167 -15.22 10.47 8.12
N LEU A 168 -14.41 10.55 9.19
CA LEU A 168 -13.57 11.72 9.47
C LEU A 168 -12.65 12.04 8.29
N LYS A 169 -12.03 11.02 7.70
CA LYS A 169 -11.16 11.19 6.52
C LYS A 169 -11.93 11.58 5.27
N TYR A 170 -13.13 11.05 5.09
CA TYR A 170 -14.02 11.42 3.99
C TYR A 170 -14.37 12.92 4.05
N TYR A 171 -14.71 13.43 5.23
CA TYR A 171 -14.96 14.86 5.48
C TYR A 171 -13.68 15.69 5.70
N GLY A 172 -12.51 15.12 5.39
CA GLY A 172 -11.26 15.85 5.25
C GLY A 172 -10.45 16.05 6.53
N VAL A 173 -10.81 15.44 7.65
CA VAL A 173 -9.93 15.33 8.84
C VAL A 173 -8.92 14.22 8.56
N ARG A 174 -7.65 14.57 8.33
CA ARG A 174 -6.63 13.60 7.85
C ARG A 174 -5.57 13.23 8.87
N ASP A 175 -5.44 14.03 9.92
CA ASP A 175 -4.47 13.82 10.99
C ASP A 175 -4.89 12.66 11.88
N LEU A 176 -4.01 11.67 11.95
CA LEU A 176 -4.26 10.42 12.64
C LEU A 176 -4.29 10.56 14.17
N GLU A 177 -3.58 11.52 14.75
CA GLU A 177 -3.61 11.78 16.20
C GLU A 177 -4.90 12.52 16.59
N LEU A 178 -5.33 13.47 15.77
CA LEU A 178 -6.62 14.14 15.98
C LEU A 178 -7.77 13.16 15.84
N ILE A 179 -7.75 12.30 14.82
CA ILE A 179 -8.79 11.27 14.61
C ILE A 179 -8.94 10.38 15.83
N GLU A 180 -7.84 9.87 16.39
CA GLU A 180 -7.90 9.05 17.62
C GLU A 180 -8.54 9.81 18.76
N LYS A 181 -8.09 11.04 19.02
CA LYS A 181 -8.66 11.85 20.10
C LYS A 181 -10.15 12.10 19.91
N LEU A 182 -10.59 12.38 18.68
CA LEU A 182 -12.01 12.55 18.38
C LEU A 182 -12.81 11.27 18.60
N ILE A 183 -12.23 10.10 18.30
CA ILE A 183 -12.86 8.79 18.53
C ILE A 183 -12.92 8.42 20.02
N ASP A 184 -11.99 8.93 20.82
CA ASP A 184 -12.00 8.74 22.27
C ASP A 184 -13.00 9.66 22.99
N LEU A 185 -13.39 10.77 22.36
CA LEU A 185 -14.58 11.52 22.78
C LEU A 185 -15.81 10.66 22.46
N ASP A 186 -16.80 10.64 23.36
CA ASP A 186 -18.04 9.84 23.25
C ASP A 186 -18.87 10.23 22.01
N LEU A 187 -18.40 9.77 20.84
CA LEU A 187 -18.95 10.14 19.55
C LEU A 187 -20.13 9.24 19.19
N ARG A 188 -21.02 9.78 18.36
CA ARG A 188 -22.12 9.04 17.74
C ARG A 188 -22.02 9.18 16.23
N ILE A 189 -22.48 8.14 15.53
CA ILE A 189 -22.58 8.15 14.08
C ILE A 189 -24.05 8.03 13.71
N GLU A 190 -24.60 9.08 13.13
CA GLU A 190 -26.00 9.17 12.68
C GLU A 190 -25.99 9.52 11.19
N ASP A 191 -26.60 8.70 10.33
CA ASP A 191 -26.70 8.92 8.88
C ASP A 191 -25.37 9.31 8.16
N ASN A 192 -24.26 8.73 8.60
CA ASN A 192 -22.89 9.04 8.13
C ASN A 192 -22.37 10.43 8.53
N GLU A 193 -23.00 11.10 9.49
CA GLU A 193 -22.44 12.23 10.21
C GLU A 193 -21.82 11.76 11.52
N ILE A 194 -20.80 12.47 11.98
CA ILE A 194 -20.16 12.23 13.27
C ILE A 194 -20.58 13.35 14.21
N ILE A 195 -21.12 12.98 15.37
CA ILE A 195 -21.60 13.90 16.40
C ILE A 195 -20.72 13.74 17.64
N ILE A 196 -20.15 14.85 18.11
CA ILE A 196 -19.29 14.93 19.29
C ILE A 196 -19.73 16.13 20.12
N GLY A 197 -20.57 15.90 21.13
CA GLY A 197 -21.17 16.99 21.90
C GLY A 197 -22.01 17.93 21.03
N ASP A 198 -21.60 19.19 20.91
CA ASP A 198 -22.24 20.20 20.06
C ASP A 198 -21.61 20.34 18.67
N ILE A 199 -20.70 19.42 18.30
CA ILE A 199 -20.00 19.39 17.02
C ILE A 199 -20.59 18.30 16.12
N THR A 200 -20.92 18.66 14.88
CA THR A 200 -21.33 17.73 13.82
C THR A 200 -20.33 17.80 12.67
N ILE A 201 -19.88 16.65 12.17
CA ILE A 201 -18.95 16.53 11.04
C ILE A 201 -19.65 15.70 9.96
N GLY A 202 -19.91 16.33 8.81
CA GLY A 202 -20.68 15.72 7.73
C GLY A 202 -20.43 16.38 6.38
N GLU A 203 -21.31 16.13 5.42
CA GLU A 203 -21.21 16.70 4.06
C GLU A 203 -21.27 18.24 4.05
N LYS A 204 -21.98 18.83 5.01
CA LYS A 204 -22.10 20.29 5.19
C LYS A 204 -20.85 20.93 5.78
N GLY A 205 -19.83 20.15 6.16
CA GLY A 205 -18.62 20.61 6.82
C GLY A 205 -18.57 20.24 8.30
N ILE A 206 -17.79 20.99 9.07
CA ILE A 206 -17.68 20.86 10.53
C ILE A 206 -18.51 21.98 11.14
N LEU A 207 -19.59 21.63 11.84
CA LEU A 207 -20.51 22.58 12.45
C LEU A 207 -20.41 22.50 13.97
N LYS A 208 -20.44 23.66 14.64
CA LYS A 208 -20.62 23.78 16.09
C LYS A 208 -21.82 24.65 16.38
N LYS A 209 -22.86 24.10 17.00
CA LYS A 209 -24.17 24.80 17.19
C LYS A 209 -24.65 25.46 15.88
N ASP A 210 -24.65 24.70 14.80
CA ASP A 210 -25.05 25.11 13.44
C ASP A 210 -24.17 26.17 12.77
N LYS A 211 -23.05 26.57 13.38
CA LYS A 211 -22.06 27.47 12.78
C LYS A 211 -20.88 26.68 12.24
N GLU A 212 -20.50 26.94 11.00
CA GLU A 212 -19.31 26.34 10.42
C GLU A 212 -18.06 26.76 11.21
N VAL A 213 -17.22 25.77 11.55
CA VAL A 213 -15.93 25.98 12.19
C VAL A 213 -14.83 25.37 11.33
N SER A 214 -13.67 26.01 11.37
CA SER A 214 -12.48 25.54 10.70
C SER A 214 -11.92 24.28 11.37
N LYS A 215 -11.11 23.53 10.61
CA LYS A 215 -10.35 22.41 11.17
C LYS A 215 -9.45 22.86 12.32
N LYS A 216 -8.85 24.05 12.22
CA LYS A 216 -7.98 24.60 13.27
C LYS A 216 -8.75 24.77 14.59
N GLU A 217 -9.98 25.26 14.53
CA GLU A 217 -10.84 25.36 15.70
C GLU A 217 -11.20 23.98 16.25
N LEU A 218 -11.45 22.98 15.39
CA LEU A 218 -11.64 21.59 15.83
C LEU A 218 -10.43 21.08 16.63
N TYR A 219 -9.20 21.36 16.19
CA TYR A 219 -7.99 21.01 16.96
C TYR A 219 -7.92 21.70 18.31
N GLU A 220 -8.25 22.99 18.38
CA GLU A 220 -8.23 23.76 19.62
C GLU A 220 -9.28 23.24 20.60
N LEU A 221 -10.49 22.93 20.12
CA LEU A 221 -11.57 22.36 20.93
C LEU A 221 -11.19 21.01 21.56
N VAL A 222 -10.50 20.15 20.81
CA VAL A 222 -10.03 18.85 21.32
C VAL A 222 -8.86 19.01 22.31
N LYS A 223 -8.02 20.05 22.17
CA LYS A 223 -6.94 20.32 23.13
C LYS A 223 -7.43 20.84 24.49
N VAL A 224 -8.58 21.52 24.51
CA VAL A 224 -9.13 22.17 25.72
C VAL A 224 -9.89 21.17 26.61
N ASN A 225 -10.42 20.07 26.07
CA ASN A 225 -11.13 19.04 26.84
C ASN A 225 -10.18 18.04 27.58
N LYS A 226 -9.11 18.55 28.20
CA LYS A 226 -8.28 17.76 29.12
C LYS A 226 -8.87 17.73 30.53
#